data_AF-A0A314ZGM2-F1
#
_entry.id   AF-A0A314ZGM2-F1
#
_cell.length_a   1.000
_cell.length_b   1.000
_cell.length_c   1.000
_cell.angle_alpha   90.00
_cell.angle_beta   90.00
_cell.angle_gamma   90.00
#
_symmetry.space_group_name_H-M   'P 1'
#
loop_
_entity.id
_entity.type
_entity.pdbx_description
1 polymer ?
#
loop_
_entity_poly.entity_id
_entity_poly.type
_entity_poly.pdbx_seq_one_letter_code
_entity_poly.pdbx_strand_id
1 'polypeptide(L)'
;MVLPKCGMKKIPVEMNPSDNVGELRKELQKLHQRLHFHLPQESYFFIYKQNVMEDDRSFRWHQVGQGDTIEIFNGSVTGGS
;
A
#
# COMPACT_ATOMS: atom_id res chain seq x y z
N MET A 1 9.25 -27.13 7.40
CA MET A 1 8.93 -25.77 7.85
C MET A 1 9.70 -24.79 6.99
N VAL A 2 9.07 -23.75 6.45
CA VAL A 2 9.73 -22.70 5.67
C VAL A 2 9.06 -21.36 5.99
N LEU A 3 9.87 -20.33 6.27
CA LEU A 3 9.48 -18.92 6.44
C LEU A 3 10.59 -18.09 5.77
N PRO A 4 10.29 -17.32 4.72
CA PRO A 4 10.67 -15.89 4.70
C PRO A 4 9.71 -15.05 3.83
N LYS A 5 9.40 -13.79 4.14
CA LYS A 5 10.25 -12.59 4.04
C LYS A 5 9.67 -11.56 5.01
N CYS A 6 10.51 -11.00 5.87
CA CYS A 6 10.31 -9.80 6.70
C CYS A 6 8.88 -9.60 7.26
N GLY A 7 8.69 -9.92 8.54
CA GLY A 7 7.42 -9.87 9.26
C GLY A 7 6.43 -8.84 8.72
N MET A 8 5.35 -9.34 8.15
CA MET A 8 4.24 -8.59 7.55
C MET A 8 3.58 -7.74 8.64
N LYS A 9 4.19 -6.60 8.98
CA LYS A 9 3.65 -5.64 9.92
C LYS A 9 2.49 -4.94 9.22
N LYS A 10 1.27 -5.34 9.60
CA LYS A 10 0.05 -4.63 9.22
C LYS A 10 -0.05 -3.37 10.07
N ILE A 11 -0.24 -2.22 9.43
CA ILE A 11 -0.55 -0.97 10.12
C ILE A 11 -2.00 -0.62 9.82
N PRO A 12 -2.83 -0.41 10.84
CA PRO A 12 -4.15 0.18 10.63
C PRO A 12 -3.96 1.64 10.20
N VAL A 13 -4.51 2.01 9.05
CA VAL A 13 -4.52 3.39 8.55
C VAL A 13 -5.97 3.77 8.33
N GLU A 14 -6.38 4.90 8.91
CA GLU A 14 -7.71 5.48 8.73
C GLU A 14 -7.67 6.45 7.54
N MET A 15 -8.40 6.12 6.48
CA MET A 15 -8.52 6.95 5.28
C MET A 15 -10.00 7.14 4.93
N ASN A 16 -10.34 8.25 4.26
CA ASN A 16 -11.69 8.41 3.73
C ASN A 16 -11.85 7.52 2.49
N PRO A 17 -12.98 6.80 2.31
CA PRO A 17 -13.23 6.05 1.08
C PRO A 17 -13.19 6.90 -0.21
N SER A 18 -13.41 8.21 -0.08
CA SER A 18 -13.36 9.17 -1.18
C SER A 18 -11.95 9.67 -1.50
N ASP A 19 -10.98 9.45 -0.60
CA ASP A 19 -9.59 9.83 -0.83
C ASP A 19 -8.98 8.94 -1.91
N ASN A 20 -8.00 9.51 -2.61
CA ASN A 20 -7.22 8.79 -3.60
C ASN A 20 -6.10 7.97 -2.95
N VAL A 21 -5.58 7.01 -3.70
CA VAL A 21 -4.48 6.14 -3.26
C VAL A 21 -3.19 6.94 -3.04
N GLY A 22 -3.01 8.06 -3.75
CA GLY A 22 -1.91 9.00 -3.51
C GLY A 22 -1.89 9.58 -2.08
N GLU A 23 -3.05 9.81 -1.46
CA GLU A 23 -3.12 10.24 -0.06
C GLU A 23 -2.62 9.14 0.89
N LEU A 24 -2.84 7.86 0.58
CA LEU A 24 -2.28 6.75 1.37
C LEU A 24 -0.75 6.84 1.44
N ARG A 25 -0.12 7.15 0.30
CA ARG A 25 1.34 7.28 0.19
C ARG A 25 1.86 8.38 1.11
N LYS A 26 1.17 9.52 1.17
CA LYS A 26 1.51 10.64 2.06
C LYS A 26 1.34 10.26 3.54
N GLU A 27 0.25 9.60 3.89
CA GLU A 27 0.02 9.14 5.28
C GLU A 27 1.06 8.11 5.71
N LEU A 28 1.39 7.15 4.84
CA LEU A 28 2.45 6.19 5.09
C LEU A 28 3.82 6.85 5.30
N GLN A 29 4.16 7.91 4.54
CA GLN A 29 5.38 8.68 4.77
C GLN A 29 5.39 9.39 6.14
N LYS A 30 4.26 9.92 6.60
CA LYS A 30 4.15 10.50 7.95
C LYS A 30 4.33 9.42 9.03
N LEU A 31 3.73 8.24 8.82
CA LEU A 31 3.87 7.10 9.72
C LEU A 31 5.29 6.51 9.72
N HIS A 32 6.00 6.55 8.59
CA HIS A 32 7.42 6.20 8.52
C HIS A 32 8.24 7.01 9.52
N GLN A 33 8.05 8.33 9.51
CA GLN A 33 8.77 9.26 10.36
C GLN A 33 8.36 9.13 11.84
N ARG A 34 7.08 8.91 12.11
CA ARG A 34 6.55 8.86 13.48
C ARG A 34 6.75 7.52 14.17
N LEU A 35 6.54 6.42 13.45
CA LEU A 35 6.49 5.06 14.01
C LEU A 35 7.69 4.20 13.61
N HIS A 36 8.68 4.78 12.91
CA HIS A 36 9.81 4.05 12.33
C HIS A 36 9.34 2.83 11.51
N PHE A 37 8.18 2.98 10.85
CA PHE A 37 7.66 1.95 9.98
C PHE A 37 8.52 1.91 8.73
N HIS A 38 9.15 0.78 8.44
CA HIS A 38 9.98 0.63 7.25
C HIS A 38 9.11 0.51 6.01
N LEU A 39 9.01 1.61 5.26
CA LEU A 39 8.52 1.58 3.88
C LEU A 39 9.68 1.24 2.95
N PRO A 40 9.42 0.58 1.82
CA PRO A 40 10.42 0.39 0.79
C PRO A 40 11.01 1.74 0.37
N GLN A 41 12.34 1.85 0.32
CA GLN A 41 13.04 3.02 -0.21
C GLN A 41 12.96 3.12 -1.74
N GLU A 42 12.72 2.00 -2.42
CA GLU A 42 12.49 1.92 -3.86
C GLU A 42 11.03 2.24 -4.21
N SER A 43 10.74 2.41 -5.51
CA SER A 43 9.37 2.54 -6.01
C SER A 43 8.55 1.29 -5.64
N TYR A 44 7.45 1.50 -4.93
CA TYR A 44 6.50 0.45 -4.57
C TYR A 44 5.11 0.73 -5.16
N PHE A 45 4.36 -0.36 -5.31
CA PHE A 45 2.98 -0.36 -5.78
C PHE A 45 2.04 -0.80 -4.68
N PHE A 46 0.86 -0.21 -4.66
CA PHE A 46 -0.26 -0.71 -3.86
C PHE A 46 -0.99 -1.77 -4.66
N ILE A 47 -1.24 -2.92 -4.03
CA ILE A 47 -1.98 -4.03 -4.62
C ILE A 47 -3.20 -4.31 -3.76
N TYR A 48 -4.36 -4.35 -4.39
CA TYR A 48 -5.61 -4.76 -3.75
C TYR A 48 -6.29 -5.82 -4.61
N LYS A 49 -6.58 -7.00 -4.03
CA LYS A 49 -7.16 -8.15 -4.75
C LYS A 49 -6.43 -8.43 -6.06
N GLN A 50 -5.09 -8.50 -6.02
CA GLN A 50 -4.20 -8.72 -7.17
C GLN A 50 -4.20 -7.61 -8.25
N ASN A 51 -4.87 -6.48 -8.02
CA ASN A 51 -4.86 -5.34 -8.93
C ASN A 51 -3.94 -4.25 -8.39
N VAL A 52 -3.10 -3.70 -9.26
CA VAL A 52 -2.34 -2.49 -8.96
C VAL A 52 -3.33 -1.33 -8.81
N MET A 53 -3.21 -0.61 -7.71
CA MET A 53 -4.03 0.56 -7.45
C MET A 53 -3.38 1.79 -8.10
N GLU A 54 -4.21 2.65 -8.69
CA GLU A 54 -3.75 3.88 -9.34
C GLU A 54 -3.80 5.03 -8.35
N ASP A 55 -2.73 5.82 -8.24
CA ASP A 55 -2.61 6.91 -7.26
C ASP A 55 -3.74 7.96 -7.39
N ASP A 56 -4.29 8.17 -8.59
CA ASP A 56 -5.36 9.14 -8.87
C ASP A 56 -6.77 8.62 -8.56
N ARG A 57 -6.92 7.32 -8.29
CA ARG A 57 -8.22 6.68 -8.05
C ARG A 57 -8.51 6.57 -6.56
N SER A 58 -9.80 6.64 -6.22
CA SER A 58 -10.23 6.53 -4.83
C SER A 58 -10.28 5.09 -4.32
N PHE A 59 -10.17 4.92 -3.01
CA PHE A 59 -10.36 3.62 -2.37
C PHE A 59 -11.71 3.01 -2.71
N ARG A 60 -12.77 3.82 -2.73
CA ARG A 60 -14.12 3.40 -3.12
C ARG A 60 -14.16 2.93 -4.58
N TRP A 61 -13.41 3.56 -5.48
CA TRP A 61 -13.32 3.11 -6.87
C TRP A 61 -12.68 1.71 -6.97
N HIS A 62 -11.66 1.46 -6.17
CA HIS A 62 -11.05 0.13 -6.01
C HIS A 62 -11.89 -0.84 -5.17
N GLN A 63 -13.06 -0.43 -4.69
CA GLN A 63 -13.96 -1.21 -3.82
C GLN A 63 -13.29 -1.65 -2.51
N VAL A 64 -12.37 -0.85 -1.99
CA VAL A 64 -11.75 -1.07 -0.68
C VAL A 64 -12.76 -0.66 0.41
N GLY A 65 -13.08 -1.61 1.28
CA GLY A 65 -13.96 -1.43 2.42
C GLY A 65 -13.19 -1.36 3.75
N GLN A 66 -13.94 -1.09 4.83
CA GLN A 66 -13.38 -1.13 6.18
C GLN A 66 -12.94 -2.56 6.52
N GLY A 67 -11.72 -2.69 7.07
CA GLY A 67 -11.14 -3.98 7.45
C GLY A 67 -10.44 -4.72 6.31
N ASP A 68 -10.52 -4.20 5.08
CA ASP A 68 -9.73 -4.71 3.98
C ASP A 68 -8.24 -4.43 4.15
N THR A 69 -7.41 -5.23 3.49
CA THR A 69 -5.96 -5.09 3.49
C THR A 69 -5.49 -4.66 2.11
N ILE A 70 -4.70 -3.59 2.06
CA ILE A 70 -3.94 -3.19 0.88
C ILE A 70 -2.51 -3.69 1.08
N GLU A 71 -1.97 -4.37 0.07
CA GLU A 71 -0.62 -4.90 0.10
C GLU A 71 0.34 -3.92 -0.56
N ILE A 72 1.56 -3.79 -0.01
CA ILE A 72 2.64 -3.03 -0.61
C ILE A 72 3.60 -4.00 -1.28
N PHE A 73 3.77 -3.86 -2.58
CA PHE A 73 4.73 -4.66 -3.33
C PHE A 73 5.97 -3.81 -3.64
N ASN A 74 7.12 -4.27 -3.12
CA ASN A 74 8.41 -3.73 -3.48
C ASN A 74 8.93 -4.46 -4.73
N GLY A 75 8.88 -3.78 -5.86
CA GLY A 75 9.42 -4.27 -7.12
C GLY A 75 9.21 -3.25 -8.21
N SER A 76 10.12 -3.24 -9.19
CA SER A 76 9.93 -2.50 -10.43
C SER A 76 9.00 -3.28 -11.36
N VAL A 77 7.99 -2.63 -11.93
CA VAL A 77 7.25 -3.22 -13.06
C VAL A 77 8.21 -3.25 -14.24
N THR A 78 8.82 -4.40 -14.51
CA THR A 78 9.40 -4.66 -15.83
C THR A 78 8.23 -4.95 -16.75
N GLY A 79 7.73 -3.91 -17.44
CA GLY A 79 6.73 -4.10 -18.48
C GLY A 79 7.27 -5.09 -19.51
N GLY A 80 6.62 -6.25 -19.64
CA GLY A 80 6.83 -7.14 -20.77
C GLY A 80 6.48 -6.40 -22.05
N SER A 81 7.37 -6.53 -23.04
CA SER A 81 7.43 -5.82 -24.31
C SER A 81 6.17 -5.90 -25.17
#